data_AF-A0A970YX81-F1
#
_entry.id   AF-A0A970YX81-F1
#
_cell.length_a   1.000
_cell.length_b   1.000
_cell.length_c   1.000
_cell.angle_alpha   90.00
_cell.angle_beta   90.00
_cell.angle_gamma   90.00
#
_symmetry.space_group_name_H-M   'P 1'
#
loop_
_entity.id
_entity.type
_entity.pdbx_description
1 polymer ?
#
loop_
_entity_poly.entity_id
_entity_poly.type
_entity_poly.pdbx_seq_one_letter_code
_entity_poly.pdbx_strand_id
1 'polypeptide(L)' 'MISNQKPGELKSLIEHLKSSNWIPEHICSKNLKIIAQVHSVNTMHNIVIAQTKQCKICGKKFEESNPEGIK' A
#
# COMPACT_ATOMS: atom_id res chain seq x y z
N MET A 1 -13.38 -11.52 -33.49
CA MET A 1 -11.96 -11.93 -33.51
C MET A 1 -11.46 -11.90 -32.08
N ILE A 2 -11.23 -13.07 -31.47
CA ILE A 2 -10.71 -13.16 -30.10
C ILE A 2 -9.19 -13.10 -30.22
N SER A 3 -8.60 -11.98 -29.78
CA SER A 3 -7.16 -11.76 -29.83
C SER A 3 -6.48 -12.70 -28.84
N ASN A 4 -5.86 -13.78 -29.34
CA ASN A 4 -5.04 -14.71 -28.57
C ASN A 4 -3.67 -14.10 -28.28
N GLN A 5 -3.62 -12.99 -27.53
CA GLN A 5 -2.35 -12.38 -27.15
C GLN A 5 -1.54 -13.37 -26.32
N LYS A 6 -0.36 -13.73 -26.84
CA LYS A 6 0.54 -14.67 -26.17
C LYS A 6 1.07 -14.01 -24.89
N PRO A 7 1.13 -14.71 -23.74
CA PRO A 7 1.52 -14.12 -22.46
C PRO A 7 2.88 -13.40 -22.45
N GLY A 8 3.79 -13.76 -23.38
CA GLY A 8 5.11 -13.13 -23.52
C GLY A 8 5.07 -11.72 -24.10
N GLU A 9 4.17 -11.44 -25.06
CA GLU A 9 4.07 -10.12 -25.71
C GLU A 9 3.52 -9.07 -24.74
N LEU A 10 2.58 -9.47 -23.87
CA LEU A 10 2.02 -8.59 -22.84
C LEU A 10 3.08 -8.15 -21.82
N LYS A 11 3.97 -9.05 -21.40
CA LYS A 11 5.05 -8.72 -20.47
C LYS A 11 6.01 -7.69 -21.06
N SER A 12 6.43 -7.88 -22.30
CA SER A 12 7.33 -6.95 -23.00
C SER A 12 6.69 -5.56 -23.16
N LEU A 13 5.39 -5.49 -23.46
CA LEU A 13 4.67 -4.23 -23.54
C LEU A 13 4.62 -3.51 -22.18
N ILE A 14 4.34 -4.22 -21.09
CA ILE A 14 4.30 -3.63 -19.75
C ILE A 14 5.68 -3.09 -19.34
N GLU A 15 6.77 -3.80 -19.66
CA GLU A 15 8.13 -3.33 -19.38
C GLU A 15 8.48 -2.09 -20.19
N HIS A 16 8.13 -2.05 -21.48
CA HIS A 16 8.34 -0.86 -22.32
C HIS A 16 7.53 0.35 -21.82
N LEU A 17 6.29 0.14 -21.36
CA LEU A 17 5.46 1.21 -20.80
C LEU A 17 5.98 1.73 -19.45
N LYS A 18 6.62 0.87 -18.65
CA LYS A 18 7.32 1.29 -17.42
C LYS A 18 8.58 2.09 -17.74
N SER A 19 9.39 1.66 -18.70
CA SER A 19 10.64 2.36 -19.06
C SER A 19 10.41 3.69 -19.78
N SER A 20 9.31 3.80 -20.54
CA SER A 20 8.86 5.06 -21.17
C SER A 20 8.13 6.00 -20.21
N ASN A 21 8.06 5.67 -18.92
CA ASN A 21 7.41 6.47 -17.87
C ASN A 21 5.91 6.75 -18.12
N TRP A 22 5.29 5.96 -19.01
CA TRP A 22 3.86 6.05 -19.33
C TRP A 22 3.00 5.47 -18.20
N ILE A 23 3.51 4.47 -17.50
CA ILE A 23 2.92 3.92 -16.27
C ILE A 23 3.65 4.54 -15.07
N PRO A 24 3.02 5.43 -14.30
CA PRO A 24 3.66 6.00 -13.12
C PRO A 24 3.93 4.91 -12.08
N GLU A 25 5.10 4.96 -11.45
CA GLU A 25 5.45 4.02 -10.38
C GLU A 25 4.53 4.22 -9.17
N HIS A 26 3.83 3.17 -8.78
CA HIS A 26 2.92 3.22 -7.64
C HIS A 26 3.64 2.87 -6.33
N ILE A 27 4.13 3.90 -5.63
CA ILE A 27 4.75 3.76 -4.32
C ILE A 27 3.68 3.86 -3.22
N CYS A 28 3.27 2.70 -2.68
CA CYS A 28 2.19 2.62 -1.69
C CYS A 28 2.44 3.49 -0.44
N SER A 29 3.68 3.54 0.04
CA SER A 29 4.07 4.25 1.28
C SER A 29 3.77 5.75 1.25
N LYS A 30 3.71 6.36 0.06
CA LYS A 30 3.39 7.79 -0.11
C LYS A 30 1.90 8.09 -0.05
N ASN A 31 1.04 7.08 -0.20
CA ASN A 31 -0.40 7.26 -0.38
C ASN A 31 -1.23 6.46 0.65
N LEU A 32 -0.73 6.37 1.87
CA LEU A 32 -1.41 5.64 2.95
C LEU A 32 -2.43 6.53 3.67
N LYS A 33 -3.57 5.95 4.05
CA LYS A 33 -4.50 6.48 5.05
C LYS A 33 -4.60 5.50 6.22
N ILE A 34 -4.74 6.00 7.43
CA ILE A 34 -5.06 5.17 8.59
C ILE A 34 -6.55 4.80 8.50
N ILE A 35 -6.86 3.53 8.71
CA ILE A 35 -8.25 3.02 8.68
C ILE A 35 -8.69 2.41 10.01
N ALA A 36 -7.75 2.03 10.87
CA ALA A 36 -8.01 1.53 12.21
C ALA A 36 -6.81 1.82 13.11
N GLN A 37 -7.07 2.07 14.38
CA GLN A 37 -6.06 2.23 15.43
C GLN A 37 -6.51 1.48 16.68
N VAL A 38 -5.55 0.86 17.34
CA VAL A 38 -5.71 0.21 18.63
C VAL A 38 -4.96 1.06 19.64
N HIS A 39 -5.68 1.45 20.68
CA HIS A 39 -5.19 2.31 21.73
C HIS A 39 -4.95 1.50 23.00
N SER A 40 -3.84 1.77 23.68
CA SER A 40 -3.61 1.36 25.06
C SER A 40 -3.82 2.57 25.96
N VAL A 41 -4.74 2.42 26.92
CA VAL A 41 -5.08 3.47 27.88
C VAL A 41 -4.56 3.02 29.24
N ASN A 42 -3.58 3.74 29.77
CA ASN A 42 -3.24 3.67 31.20
C ASN A 42 -3.71 4.95 31.90
N THR A 43 -3.55 5.03 33.22
CA THR A 43 -4.01 6.17 34.03
C THR A 43 -3.40 7.52 33.65
N MET A 44 -2.33 7.57 32.84
CA MET A 44 -1.66 8.82 32.43
C MET A 44 -1.65 9.09 30.92
N HIS A 45 -1.71 8.08 30.06
CA HIS A 45 -1.50 8.26 28.61
C HIS A 45 -2.40 7.34 27.79
N ASN A 46 -2.91 7.89 26.68
CA ASN A 46 -3.54 7.14 25.60
C ASN A 46 -2.55 7.06 24.43
N ILE A 47 -1.99 5.88 24.19
CA ILE A 47 -1.00 5.64 23.14
C ILE A 47 -1.58 4.70 22.08
N VAL A 48 -1.24 4.94 20.81
CA VAL A 48 -1.57 4.01 19.72
C VAL A 48 -0.53 2.89 19.73
N ILE A 49 -0.95 1.66 19.99
CA ILE A 49 -0.06 0.48 20.03
C ILE A 49 -0.12 -0.36 18.76
N ALA A 50 -1.20 -0.25 17.98
CA ALA A 50 -1.29 -0.85 16.67
C ALA A 50 -2.12 0.05 15.73
N GLN A 51 -1.81 0.02 14.44
CA GLN A 51 -2.62 0.70 13.44
C GLN A 51 -2.63 -0.05 12.11
N THR A 52 -3.74 0.06 11.41
CA THR A 52 -3.89 -0.44 10.05
C THR A 52 -3.94 0.74 9.09
N LYS A 53 -3.03 0.73 8.11
CA LYS A 53 -2.96 1.71 7.02
C LYS A 53 -3.45 1.06 5.72
N GLN A 54 -4.07 1.84 4.86
CA GLN A 54 -4.54 1.41 3.55
C GLN A 54 -4.04 2.37 2.47
N CYS A 55 -3.53 1.84 1.37
CA CYS A 55 -3.20 2.65 0.21
C CYS A 55 -4.48 3.20 -0.44
N LYS A 56 -4.55 4.52 -0.67
CA LYS A 56 -5.69 5.20 -1.31
C LYS A 56 -5.85 4.84 -2.79
N ILE A 57 -4.79 4.38 -3.45
CA ILE A 57 -4.77 4.10 -4.90
C ILE A 57 -5.07 2.63 -5.17
N CYS A 58 -4.30 1.70 -4.59
CA CYS A 58 -4.47 0.27 -4.86
C CYS A 58 -5.27 -0.50 -3.79
N GLY A 59 -5.60 0.13 -2.67
CA GLY A 59 -6.37 -0.51 -1.60
C GLY A 59 -5.59 -1.49 -0.71
N LYS A 60 -4.30 -1.75 -0.98
CA LYS A 60 -3.45 -2.65 -0.17
C LYS A 60 -3.39 -2.18 1.29
N LYS A 61 -3.53 -3.12 2.23
CA LYS A 61 -3.48 -2.88 3.67
C LYS A 61 -2.11 -3.19 4.25
N PHE A 62 -1.73 -2.46 5.29
CA PHE A 62 -0.47 -2.55 6.00
C PHE A 62 -0.77 -2.46 7.49
N GLU A 63 -0.19 -3.36 8.27
CA GLU A 63 -0.35 -3.41 9.73
C GLU A 63 0.96 -3.02 10.39
N GLU A 64 0.86 -2.24 11.46
CA GLU A 64 1.99 -1.77 12.26
C GLU A 64 1.62 -1.91 13.73
N SER A 65 2.53 -2.43 14.55
CA SER A 65 2.31 -2.66 15.97
C SER A 65 3.59 -2.36 16.75
N ASN A 66 3.49 -1.53 17.78
CA ASN A 66 4.55 -1.28 18.75
C ASN A 66 3.95 -1.15 20.16
N PRO A 67 4.28 -2.05 21.11
CA PRO A 67 3.76 -1.98 22.48
C PRO A 67 4.21 -0.73 23.24
N GLU A 68 5.34 -0.11 22.87
CA GLU A 68 5.81 1.16 23.45
C GLU A 68 5.13 2.40 22.85
N GLY A 69 4.28 2.18 21.82
CA GLY A 69 3.60 3.24 21.09
C GLY A 69 4.18 3.48 19.70
N ILE A 70 3.29 3.80 18.77
CA ILE A 70 3.62 4.19 17.40
C ILE A 70 3.67 5.73 17.34
N LYS A 71 4.79 6.29 16.86
CA LYS A 71 5.00 7.74 16.71
C LYS A 71 4.44 8.27 15.40
#